data_AF-A0AAJ0FNY1-F1
#
_entry.id   AF-A0AAJ0FNY1-F1
#
_cell.length_a   1.000
_cell.length_b   1.000
_cell.length_c   1.000
_cell.angle_alpha   90.00
_cell.angle_beta   90.00
_cell.angle_gamma   90.00
#
_symmetry.space_group_name_H-M   'P 1'
#
loop_
_entity.id
_entity.type
_entity.pdbx_description
1 polymer ?
#
loop_
_entity_poly.entity_id
_entity_poly.type
_entity_poly.pdbx_seq_one_letter_code
_entity_poly.pdbx_strand_id
1 'polypeptide(L)'
;MEGLNDKDIQSVIQDRLRDIPPEEKRQKIENIILSKAKGAFQWAILVVSIAIDGTATGTKAEKLYERLSTVTETLNELYKSILGEIPEAENRQTAKLFQLVLFAGRPLCAQELREALGADHDMVCSSIIELRRHDSWADSLEEFEICVKHISRGIVEFHTRDVWEQYGSEGEAWNREAQFIHQSVADHVLENFLSRPNRGWSL
;
A
#
# COMPACT_ATOMS: atom_id res chain seq x y z
N MET A 1 -18.63 -23.82 4.84
CA MET A 1 -17.38 -23.06 5.10
C MET A 1 -17.33 -21.79 4.26
N GLU A 2 -17.83 -21.79 3.01
CA GLU A 2 -17.89 -20.60 2.14
C GLU A 2 -18.77 -19.45 2.68
N GLY A 3 -19.97 -19.74 3.21
CA GLY A 3 -20.87 -18.68 3.71
C GLY A 3 -20.48 -17.98 5.02
N LEU A 4 -19.42 -18.45 5.72
CA LEU A 4 -18.86 -17.72 6.88
C LEU A 4 -18.00 -16.55 6.40
N ASN A 5 -17.19 -16.81 5.36
CA ASN A 5 -16.26 -15.84 4.83
C ASN A 5 -16.97 -14.64 4.21
N ASP A 6 -18.11 -14.85 3.53
CA ASP A 6 -18.89 -13.76 2.96
C ASP A 6 -19.46 -12.79 4.02
N LYS A 7 -19.84 -13.32 5.20
CA LYS A 7 -20.32 -12.49 6.32
C LYS A 7 -19.19 -11.68 6.95
N ASP A 8 -18.03 -12.30 7.13
CA ASP A 8 -16.85 -11.61 7.68
C ASP A 8 -16.37 -10.51 6.71
N ILE A 9 -16.35 -10.81 5.40
CA ILE A 9 -16.07 -9.83 4.35
C ILE A 9 -17.08 -8.67 4.40
N GLN A 10 -18.38 -8.96 4.51
CA GLN A 10 -19.39 -7.92 4.62
C GLN A 10 -19.16 -7.02 5.82
N SER A 11 -18.92 -7.59 7.00
CA SER A 11 -18.68 -6.81 8.23
C SER A 11 -17.48 -5.88 8.06
N VAL A 12 -16.40 -6.36 7.43
CA VAL A 12 -15.18 -5.57 7.25
C VAL A 12 -15.34 -4.50 6.18
N ILE A 13 -16.07 -4.78 5.09
CA ILE A 13 -16.40 -3.78 4.07
C ILE A 13 -17.24 -2.66 4.70
N GLN A 14 -18.27 -3.02 5.46
CA GLN A 14 -19.15 -2.05 6.12
C GLN A 14 -18.40 -1.14 7.08
N ASP A 15 -17.55 -1.72 7.93
CA ASP A 15 -16.76 -0.94 8.89
C ASP A 15 -15.80 0.02 8.18
N ARG A 16 -15.09 -0.43 7.14
CA ARG A 16 -14.15 0.41 6.39
C ARG A 16 -14.81 1.52 5.57
N LEU A 17 -16.03 1.30 5.08
CA LEU A 17 -16.76 2.30 4.28
C LEU A 17 -17.61 3.26 5.13
N ARG A 18 -17.68 3.07 6.46
CA ARG A 18 -18.62 3.79 7.36
C ARG A 18 -18.58 5.32 7.23
N ASP A 19 -17.42 5.88 6.93
CA ASP A 19 -17.18 7.33 6.87
C ASP A 19 -17.38 7.91 5.47
N ILE A 20 -17.90 7.13 4.51
CA ILE A 20 -18.27 7.62 3.17
C ILE A 20 -19.72 8.11 3.18
N PRO A 21 -19.97 9.42 3.10
CA PRO A 21 -21.27 9.97 2.75
C PRO A 21 -21.44 10.10 1.22
N PRO A 22 -22.69 10.17 0.72
CA PRO A 22 -23.94 9.83 1.40
C PRO A 22 -24.15 8.31 1.54
N GLU A 23 -25.09 7.89 2.38
CA GLU A 23 -25.38 6.47 2.65
C GLU A 23 -25.72 5.67 1.37
N GLU A 24 -26.48 6.26 0.45
CA GLU A 24 -26.80 5.62 -0.83
C GLU A 24 -25.55 5.30 -1.67
N LYS A 25 -24.55 6.19 -1.65
CA LYS A 25 -23.27 5.98 -2.33
C LYS A 25 -22.53 4.82 -1.69
N ARG A 26 -22.47 4.79 -0.35
CA ARG A 26 -21.81 3.74 0.41
C ARG A 26 -22.43 2.36 0.15
N GLN A 27 -23.76 2.24 0.25
CA GLN A 27 -24.48 0.98 -0.01
C GLN A 27 -24.24 0.49 -1.44
N LYS A 28 -24.18 1.38 -2.43
CA LYS A 28 -23.89 1.01 -3.82
C LYS A 28 -22.46 0.49 -4.00
N ILE A 29 -21.48 1.11 -3.35
CA ILE A 29 -20.10 0.61 -3.31
C ILE A 29 -20.06 -0.78 -2.69
N GLU A 30 -20.66 -0.95 -1.50
CA GLU A 30 -20.71 -2.23 -0.78
C GLU A 30 -21.28 -3.35 -1.66
N ASN A 31 -22.42 -3.11 -2.31
CA ASN A 31 -23.07 -4.10 -3.17
C ASN A 31 -22.20 -4.53 -4.35
N ILE A 32 -21.50 -3.57 -5.00
CA ILE A 32 -20.60 -3.89 -6.12
C ILE A 32 -19.46 -4.80 -5.62
N ILE A 33 -18.83 -4.46 -4.49
CA ILE A 33 -17.70 -5.21 -3.95
C ILE A 33 -18.14 -6.61 -3.50
N LEU A 34 -19.22 -6.71 -2.73
CA LEU A 34 -19.72 -8.00 -2.23
C LEU A 34 -20.09 -8.97 -3.36
N SER A 35 -20.70 -8.47 -4.43
CA SER A 35 -21.10 -9.31 -5.57
C SER A 35 -19.91 -9.98 -6.28
N LYS A 36 -18.69 -9.45 -6.10
CA LYS A 36 -17.47 -9.86 -6.82
C LYS A 36 -16.42 -10.49 -5.90
N ALA A 37 -16.51 -10.26 -4.60
CA ALA A 37 -15.55 -10.78 -3.63
C ALA A 37 -15.45 -12.31 -3.66
N LYS A 38 -16.57 -13.04 -3.79
CA LYS A 38 -16.61 -14.51 -3.90
C LYS A 38 -15.74 -15.22 -2.84
N GLY A 39 -15.80 -14.76 -1.59
CA GLY A 39 -14.94 -15.26 -0.50
C GLY A 39 -13.47 -14.81 -0.54
N ALA A 40 -13.00 -14.02 -1.50
CA ALA A 40 -11.63 -13.52 -1.56
C ALA A 40 -11.46 -12.28 -0.66
N PHE A 41 -11.12 -12.50 0.61
CA PHE A 41 -10.96 -11.43 1.61
C PHE A 41 -9.95 -10.36 1.19
N GLN A 42 -8.75 -10.78 0.75
CA GLN A 42 -7.71 -9.84 0.32
C GLN A 42 -8.13 -8.99 -0.88
N TRP A 43 -8.89 -9.59 -1.80
CA TRP A 43 -9.47 -8.87 -2.92
C TRP A 43 -10.43 -7.79 -2.44
N ALA A 44 -11.33 -8.14 -1.51
CA ALA A 44 -12.31 -7.20 -0.96
C ALA A 44 -11.63 -6.00 -0.28
N ILE A 45 -10.59 -6.24 0.53
CA ILE A 45 -9.83 -5.18 1.20
C ILE A 45 -9.22 -4.20 0.20
N LEU A 46 -8.59 -4.72 -0.87
CA LEU A 46 -7.96 -3.88 -1.89
C LEU A 46 -8.99 -3.04 -2.66
N VAL A 47 -10.12 -3.64 -3.03
CA VAL A 47 -11.16 -2.93 -3.76
C VAL A 47 -11.86 -1.89 -2.89
N VAL A 48 -12.01 -2.15 -1.59
CA VAL A 48 -12.45 -1.14 -0.61
C VAL A 48 -11.47 0.02 -0.56
N SER A 49 -10.16 -0.23 -0.51
CA SER A 49 -9.15 0.83 -0.54
C SER A 49 -9.26 1.69 -1.81
N ILE A 50 -9.45 1.06 -2.99
CA ILE A 50 -9.69 1.76 -4.26
C ILE A 50 -10.95 2.65 -4.16
N ALA A 51 -12.02 2.16 -3.51
CA ALA A 51 -13.26 2.91 -3.34
C ALA A 51 -13.10 4.12 -2.40
N ILE A 52 -12.34 3.95 -1.31
CA ILE A 52 -12.02 5.01 -0.34
C ILE A 52 -11.17 6.08 -1.03
N ASP A 53 -10.08 5.70 -1.70
CA ASP A 53 -9.18 6.63 -2.39
C ASP A 53 -9.90 7.38 -3.52
N GLY A 54 -10.71 6.67 -4.31
CA GLY A 54 -11.56 7.29 -5.34
C GLY A 54 -12.54 8.29 -4.75
N THR A 55 -13.09 8.03 -3.57
CA THR A 55 -13.97 8.97 -2.87
C THR A 55 -13.21 10.17 -2.32
N ALA A 56 -12.06 9.96 -1.67
CA ALA A 56 -11.24 11.02 -1.08
C ALA A 56 -10.69 11.99 -2.14
N THR A 57 -10.37 11.49 -3.33
CA THR A 57 -9.91 12.28 -4.48
C THR A 57 -11.02 13.01 -5.24
N GLY A 58 -12.29 12.89 -4.80
CA GLY A 58 -13.42 13.55 -5.44
C GLY A 58 -13.85 12.93 -6.78
N THR A 59 -13.52 11.65 -7.02
CA THR A 59 -13.99 10.94 -8.22
C THR A 59 -15.52 10.94 -8.25
N LYS A 60 -16.11 11.33 -9.40
CA LYS A 60 -17.56 11.28 -9.60
C LYS A 60 -18.10 9.89 -9.31
N ALA A 61 -19.24 9.81 -8.61
CA ALA A 61 -19.80 8.55 -8.13
C ALA A 61 -19.99 7.52 -9.26
N GLU A 62 -20.50 7.96 -10.42
CA GLU A 62 -20.75 7.11 -11.58
C GLU A 62 -19.44 6.50 -12.11
N LYS A 63 -18.39 7.32 -12.24
CA LYS A 63 -17.06 6.86 -12.67
C LYS A 63 -16.44 5.90 -11.65
N LEU A 64 -16.66 6.14 -10.36
CA LEU A 64 -16.21 5.24 -9.31
C LEU A 64 -16.90 3.88 -9.42
N TYR A 65 -18.23 3.86 -9.58
CA TYR A 65 -18.99 2.62 -9.76
C TYR A 65 -18.55 1.85 -11.00
N GLU A 66 -18.32 2.53 -12.12
CA GLU A 66 -17.78 1.93 -13.35
C GLU A 66 -16.41 1.31 -13.11
N ARG A 67 -15.51 2.04 -12.45
CA ARG A 67 -14.18 1.53 -12.09
C ARG A 67 -14.30 0.27 -11.22
N LEU A 68 -15.07 0.31 -10.14
CA LEU A 68 -15.26 -0.85 -9.26
C LEU A 68 -15.91 -2.05 -9.98
N SER A 69 -16.82 -1.78 -10.91
CA SER A 69 -17.49 -2.82 -11.71
C SER A 69 -16.55 -3.48 -12.72
N THR A 70 -15.49 -2.80 -13.15
CA THR A 70 -14.51 -3.32 -14.11
C THR A 70 -13.29 -3.97 -13.46
N VAL A 71 -13.10 -3.83 -12.14
CA VAL A 71 -12.02 -4.53 -11.41
C VAL A 71 -12.09 -6.04 -11.65
N THR A 72 -10.97 -6.66 -12.01
CA THR A 72 -10.90 -8.11 -12.23
C THR A 72 -11.17 -8.88 -10.95
N GLU A 73 -11.89 -10.00 -11.01
CA GLU A 73 -12.21 -10.83 -9.82
C GLU A 73 -11.03 -11.66 -9.31
N THR A 74 -9.95 -11.76 -10.08
CA THR A 74 -8.73 -12.50 -9.70
C THR A 74 -7.73 -11.59 -9.01
N LEU A 75 -7.24 -12.01 -7.85
CA LEU A 75 -6.27 -11.26 -7.05
C LEU A 75 -4.97 -10.95 -7.81
N ASN A 76 -4.48 -11.88 -8.64
CA ASN A 76 -3.27 -11.68 -9.44
C ASN A 76 -3.43 -10.56 -10.47
N GLU A 77 -4.55 -10.50 -11.18
CA GLU A 77 -4.82 -9.42 -12.15
C GLU A 77 -5.10 -8.10 -11.45
N LEU A 78 -5.69 -8.13 -10.26
CA LEU A 78 -5.85 -6.94 -9.42
C LEU A 78 -4.47 -6.35 -9.04
N TYR A 79 -3.51 -7.18 -8.63
CA TYR A 79 -2.14 -6.72 -8.37
C TYR A 79 -1.48 -6.12 -9.61
N LYS A 80 -1.60 -6.78 -10.77
CA LYS A 80 -1.08 -6.23 -12.03
C LYS A 80 -1.70 -4.89 -12.38
N SER A 81 -3.00 -4.73 -12.15
CA SER A 81 -3.69 -3.46 -12.37
C SER A 81 -3.17 -2.37 -11.44
N ILE A 82 -3.12 -2.64 -10.13
CA ILE A 82 -2.66 -1.69 -9.10
C ILE A 82 -1.21 -1.26 -9.37
N LEU A 83 -0.33 -2.23 -9.61
CA LEU A 83 1.09 -1.97 -9.88
C LEU A 83 1.33 -1.37 -11.28
N GLY A 84 0.43 -1.64 -12.23
CA GLY A 84 0.46 -1.06 -13.56
C GLY A 84 0.05 0.41 -13.62
N GLU A 85 -0.66 0.91 -12.60
CA GLU A 85 -1.00 2.33 -12.44
C GLU A 85 0.18 3.18 -11.91
N ILE A 86 1.34 2.58 -11.61
CA ILE A 86 2.54 3.31 -11.17
C ILE A 86 3.19 4.00 -12.39
N PRO A 87 3.33 5.34 -12.40
CA PRO A 87 4.04 6.07 -13.45
C PRO A 87 5.49 5.61 -13.58
N GLU A 88 6.03 5.64 -14.80
CA GLU A 88 7.43 5.29 -15.06
C GLU A 88 8.42 6.12 -14.24
N ALA A 89 8.11 7.40 -14.00
CA ALA A 89 8.89 8.29 -13.14
C ALA A 89 8.94 7.86 -11.67
N GLU A 90 7.89 7.19 -11.16
CA GLU A 90 7.81 6.70 -9.78
C GLU A 90 8.40 5.28 -9.64
N ASN A 91 8.54 4.54 -10.75
CA ASN A 91 8.90 3.12 -10.75
C ASN A 91 10.22 2.82 -10.02
N ARG A 92 11.26 3.64 -10.22
CA ARG A 92 12.56 3.46 -9.51
C ARG A 92 12.38 3.55 -7.99
N GLN A 93 11.64 4.54 -7.51
CA GLN A 93 11.40 4.75 -6.09
C GLN A 93 10.52 3.63 -5.51
N THR A 94 9.47 3.24 -6.23
CA THR A 94 8.60 2.13 -5.81
C THR A 94 9.34 0.79 -5.78
N ALA A 95 10.19 0.51 -6.77
CA ALA A 95 11.02 -0.69 -6.78
C ALA A 95 11.98 -0.73 -5.58
N LYS A 96 12.61 0.41 -5.25
CA LYS A 96 13.47 0.52 -4.07
C LYS A 96 12.70 0.28 -2.77
N LEU A 97 11.51 0.87 -2.63
CA LEU A 97 10.62 0.62 -1.49
C LEU A 97 10.33 -0.87 -1.34
N PHE A 98 9.91 -1.54 -2.42
CA PHE A 98 9.61 -2.97 -2.38
C PHE A 98 10.82 -3.83 -2.06
N GLN A 99 11.99 -3.51 -2.59
CA GLN A 99 13.23 -4.21 -2.25
C GLN A 99 13.57 -4.08 -0.76
N LEU A 100 13.42 -2.88 -0.18
CA LEU A 100 13.66 -2.65 1.24
C LEU A 100 12.69 -3.45 2.11
N VAL A 101 11.41 -3.50 1.75
CA VAL A 101 10.39 -4.25 2.51
C VAL A 101 10.56 -5.77 2.33
N LEU A 102 10.97 -6.25 1.13
CA LEU A 102 11.14 -7.68 0.84
C LEU A 102 12.41 -8.28 1.44
N PHE A 103 13.52 -7.55 1.38
CA PHE A 103 14.86 -8.11 1.60
C PHE A 103 15.52 -7.65 2.90
N ALA A 104 14.88 -6.76 3.67
CA ALA A 104 15.37 -6.44 5.00
C ALA A 104 15.35 -7.70 5.89
N GLY A 105 16.41 -7.89 6.70
CA GLY A 105 16.51 -9.05 7.60
C GLY A 105 15.44 -9.09 8.70
N ARG A 106 14.74 -7.98 8.91
CA ARG A 106 13.54 -7.82 9.73
C ARG A 106 12.68 -6.69 9.16
N PRO A 107 11.39 -6.58 9.53
CA PRO A 107 10.60 -5.41 9.19
C PRO A 107 11.29 -4.12 9.64
N LEU A 108 11.32 -3.13 8.74
CA LEU A 108 11.91 -1.82 8.99
C LEU A 108 10.87 -0.92 9.66
N CYS A 109 11.27 -0.17 10.68
CA CYS A 109 10.39 0.85 11.24
C CYS A 109 10.24 2.03 10.26
N ALA A 110 9.24 2.89 10.49
CA ALA A 110 9.02 4.08 9.66
C ALA A 110 10.27 4.95 9.51
N GLN A 111 11.02 5.16 10.59
CA GLN A 111 12.26 5.93 10.54
C GLN A 111 13.35 5.25 9.70
N GLU A 112 13.61 3.96 9.93
CA GLU A 112 14.62 3.19 9.18
C GLU A 112 14.31 3.14 7.69
N LEU A 113 13.04 2.87 7.34
CA LEU A 113 12.62 2.83 5.95
C LEU A 113 12.76 4.20 5.27
N ARG A 114 12.46 5.29 5.98
CA ARG A 114 12.60 6.65 5.49
C ARG A 114 14.07 6.99 5.19
N GLU A 115 14.97 6.65 6.10
CA GLU A 115 16.41 6.84 5.93
C GLU A 115 16.97 5.99 4.77
N ALA A 116 16.58 4.72 4.69
CA ALA A 116 17.02 3.80 3.63
C ALA A 116 16.51 4.22 2.24
N LEU A 117 15.28 4.73 2.15
CA LEU A 117 14.73 5.27 0.90
C LEU A 117 15.46 6.53 0.44
N GLY A 118 15.89 7.38 1.37
CA GLY A 118 16.67 8.58 1.07
C GLY A 118 18.06 8.27 0.51
N ALA A 119 18.75 7.26 1.03
CA ALA A 119 20.15 6.96 0.67
C ALA A 119 20.28 6.41 -0.77
N ASP A 120 20.81 7.17 -1.74
CA ASP A 120 21.08 6.67 -3.10
C ASP A 120 22.52 6.14 -3.25
N HIS A 121 22.72 5.19 -4.16
CA HIS A 121 24.03 4.55 -4.39
C HIS A 121 25.05 5.51 -5.04
N ASP A 122 24.58 6.50 -5.80
CA ASP A 122 25.41 7.55 -6.40
C ASP A 122 25.63 8.75 -5.46
N MET A 123 25.10 8.68 -4.24
CA MET A 123 25.10 9.78 -3.30
C MET A 123 26.41 9.83 -2.53
N VAL A 124 27.40 10.54 -3.08
CA VAL A 124 28.58 10.98 -2.31
C VAL A 124 28.14 12.11 -1.38
N CYS A 125 27.44 11.80 -0.29
CA CYS A 125 27.01 12.79 0.70
C CYS A 125 27.53 12.45 2.09
N SER A 126 28.39 13.34 2.59
CA SER A 126 29.09 13.25 3.87
C SER A 126 28.28 13.69 5.09
N SER A 127 26.95 13.82 5.02
CA SER A 127 26.10 13.91 6.23
C SER A 127 24.59 13.76 5.92
N ILE A 128 23.86 13.25 6.90
CA ILE A 128 22.39 13.10 6.96
C ILE A 128 21.60 14.40 6.66
N ILE A 129 22.26 15.55 6.66
CA ILE A 129 21.64 16.88 6.48
C ILE A 129 21.31 17.19 5.02
N GLU A 130 22.06 16.67 4.04
CA GLU A 130 21.79 16.91 2.61
C GLU A 130 20.63 16.06 2.07
N LEU A 131 20.40 14.88 2.66
CA LEU A 131 19.25 14.03 2.37
C LEU A 131 17.90 14.71 2.66
N ARG A 132 17.85 15.57 3.69
CA ARG A 132 16.64 16.33 4.08
C ARG A 132 16.23 17.41 3.08
N ARG A 133 17.04 17.68 2.04
CA ARG A 133 16.79 18.73 1.04
C ARG A 133 16.19 18.22 -0.26
N HIS A 134 15.98 16.92 -0.42
CA HIS A 134 15.27 16.38 -1.58
C HIS A 134 13.76 16.61 -1.42
N ASP A 135 13.10 17.16 -2.45
CA ASP A 135 11.67 17.58 -2.47
C ASP A 135 10.65 16.48 -2.13
N SER A 136 11.10 15.25 -1.85
CA SER A 136 10.29 14.09 -1.50
C SER A 136 10.27 13.78 0.01
N TRP A 137 10.84 14.64 0.86
CA TRP A 137 10.90 14.39 2.30
C TRP A 137 9.62 14.86 2.99
N ALA A 138 8.88 13.92 3.59
CA ALA A 138 7.75 14.21 4.47
C ALA A 138 8.24 14.83 5.79
N ASP A 139 7.57 15.88 6.26
CA ASP A 139 7.99 16.66 7.44
C ASP A 139 7.83 15.85 8.73
N SER A 140 6.83 14.96 8.79
CA SER A 140 6.61 14.00 9.89
C SER A 140 6.71 12.53 9.47
N LEU A 141 6.75 11.62 10.46
CA LEU A 141 6.70 10.18 10.19
C LEU A 141 5.29 9.73 9.75
N GLU A 142 4.24 10.38 10.25
CA GLU A 142 2.86 10.13 9.83
C GLU A 142 2.66 10.49 8.35
N GLU A 143 3.19 11.63 7.93
CA GLU A 143 3.19 12.03 6.52
C GLU A 143 4.02 11.07 5.66
N PHE A 144 5.12 10.55 6.20
CA PHE A 144 5.91 9.52 5.52
C PHE A 144 5.14 8.21 5.34
N GLU A 145 4.40 7.74 6.36
CA GLU A 145 3.54 6.56 6.24
C GLU A 145 2.48 6.76 5.13
N ILE A 146 1.87 7.95 5.06
CA ILE A 146 0.94 8.33 3.99
C ILE A 146 1.63 8.30 2.61
N CYS A 147 2.87 8.77 2.54
CA CYS A 147 3.66 8.79 1.31
C CYS A 147 3.99 7.37 0.83
N VAL A 148 4.43 6.49 1.73
CA VAL A 148 4.68 5.06 1.45
C VAL A 148 3.41 4.36 0.98
N LYS A 149 2.27 4.64 1.63
CA LYS A 149 0.97 4.13 1.18
C LYS A 149 0.65 4.59 -0.25
N HIS A 150 0.90 5.84 -0.60
CA HIS A 150 0.70 6.34 -1.97
C HIS A 150 1.63 5.70 -3.00
N ILE A 151 2.94 5.66 -2.72
CA ILE A 151 3.98 5.12 -3.61
C ILE A 151 3.77 3.63 -3.87
N SER A 152 3.34 2.90 -2.84
CA SER A 152 3.02 1.47 -2.93
C SER A 152 1.62 1.18 -3.46
N ARG A 153 0.80 2.20 -3.76
CA ARG A 153 -0.62 2.05 -4.10
C ARG A 153 -1.41 1.25 -3.05
N GLY A 154 -1.07 1.45 -1.78
CA GLY A 154 -1.73 0.87 -0.63
C GLY A 154 -1.37 -0.58 -0.33
N ILE A 155 -0.35 -1.13 -0.98
CA ILE A 155 0.04 -2.53 -0.77
C ILE A 155 1.13 -2.71 0.30
N VAL A 156 1.75 -1.61 0.74
CA VAL A 156 2.61 -1.56 1.92
C VAL A 156 1.88 -0.73 2.99
N GLU A 157 1.85 -1.25 4.21
CA GLU A 157 1.25 -0.61 5.38
C GLU A 157 2.16 -0.67 6.59
N PHE A 158 1.82 0.11 7.63
CA PHE A 158 2.55 0.14 8.88
C PHE A 158 1.73 -0.47 10.01
N HIS A 159 2.34 -1.42 10.70
CA HIS A 159 1.76 -2.10 11.86
C HIS A 159 2.50 -1.74 13.13
N THR A 160 1.75 -1.63 14.23
CA THR A 160 2.36 -1.48 15.54
C THR A 160 2.89 -2.85 15.99
N ARG A 161 4.19 -2.96 16.26
CA ARG A 161 4.82 -4.13 16.86
C ARG A 161 4.19 -4.41 18.22
N ASP A 162 3.71 -5.62 18.44
CA ASP A 162 3.25 -6.09 19.75
C ASP A 162 4.47 -6.21 20.70
N VAL A 163 4.61 -5.28 21.64
CA VAL A 163 5.86 -5.10 22.40
C VAL A 163 5.95 -6.01 23.63
N TRP A 164 6.79 -7.05 23.58
CA TRP A 164 7.53 -7.55 24.75
C TRP A 164 8.99 -7.08 24.78
N GLU A 165 9.46 -6.36 23.76
CA GLU A 165 10.83 -5.87 23.63
C GLU A 165 10.82 -4.34 23.48
N GLN A 166 10.76 -3.63 24.59
CA GLN A 166 11.01 -2.18 24.61
C GLN A 166 12.52 -1.95 24.47
N TYR A 167 12.97 -1.63 23.25
CA TYR A 167 14.19 -0.84 23.10
C TYR A 167 13.91 0.60 23.54
N GLY A 168 14.90 1.20 24.21
CA GLY A 168 14.78 2.42 25.02
C GLY A 168 13.90 3.52 24.43
N SER A 169 13.12 4.13 25.31
CA SER A 169 12.13 5.19 25.08
C SER A 169 12.75 6.53 24.67
N GLU A 170 13.43 6.57 23.53
CA GLU A 170 13.87 7.82 22.88
C GLU A 170 13.60 7.74 21.36
N GLY A 171 12.39 8.11 20.96
CA GLY A 171 12.01 8.32 19.56
C GLY A 171 10.57 7.93 19.24
N GLU A 172 9.84 8.82 18.56
CA GLU A 172 8.50 8.55 18.04
C GLU A 172 8.56 7.44 16.97
N ALA A 173 7.70 6.43 17.09
CA ALA A 173 7.40 5.41 16.06
C ALA A 173 8.43 4.29 15.73
N TRP A 174 9.39 3.95 16.60
CA TRP A 174 10.21 2.72 16.43
C TRP A 174 9.40 1.43 16.41
N ASN A 175 8.17 1.46 16.94
CA ASN A 175 7.26 0.33 16.96
C ASN A 175 6.38 0.22 15.71
N ARG A 176 6.45 1.13 14.73
CA ARG A 176 5.63 1.10 13.51
C ARG A 176 6.43 0.48 12.37
N GLU A 177 6.13 -0.75 12.00
CA GLU A 177 6.89 -1.53 11.02
C GLU A 177 6.19 -1.62 9.67
N ALA A 178 6.94 -1.38 8.61
CA ALA A 178 6.46 -1.53 7.24
C ALA A 178 6.37 -3.01 6.84
N GLN A 179 5.22 -3.41 6.32
CA GLN A 179 4.95 -4.76 5.82
C GLN A 179 4.04 -4.71 4.59
N PHE A 180 4.10 -5.74 3.75
CA PHE A 180 3.05 -5.92 2.74
C PHE A 180 1.73 -6.26 3.43
N ILE A 181 0.63 -5.75 2.88
CA ILE A 181 -0.73 -6.01 3.39
C ILE A 181 -1.08 -7.51 3.41
N HIS A 182 -0.36 -8.36 2.65
CA HIS A 182 -0.51 -9.81 2.64
C HIS A 182 0.66 -10.50 1.93
N GLN A 183 0.98 -11.74 2.31
CA GLN A 183 2.06 -12.53 1.70
C GLN A 183 1.92 -12.69 0.18
N SER A 184 0.69 -12.91 -0.32
CA SER A 184 0.45 -13.06 -1.78
C SER A 184 0.82 -11.81 -2.60
N VAL A 185 0.83 -10.62 -1.98
CA VAL A 185 1.34 -9.40 -2.63
C VAL A 185 2.85 -9.47 -2.74
N ALA A 186 3.52 -9.84 -1.64
CA ALA A 186 4.97 -9.95 -1.59
C ALA A 186 5.47 -10.93 -2.66
N ASP A 187 4.82 -12.09 -2.76
CA ASP A 187 5.09 -13.10 -3.80
C ASP A 187 4.90 -12.51 -5.20
N HIS A 188 3.77 -11.81 -5.44
CA HIS A 188 3.50 -11.19 -6.74
C HIS A 188 4.55 -10.14 -7.12
N VAL A 189 4.96 -9.29 -6.18
CA VAL A 189 5.97 -8.25 -6.40
C VAL A 189 7.31 -8.88 -6.74
N LEU A 190 7.72 -9.92 -6.02
CA LEU A 190 8.96 -10.65 -6.26
C LEU A 190 8.96 -11.31 -7.64
N GLU A 191 7.88 -12.01 -7.99
CA GLU A 191 7.78 -12.82 -9.21
C GLU A 191 7.49 -12.02 -10.47
N ASN A 192 6.79 -10.89 -10.38
CA ASN A 192 6.21 -10.19 -11.55
C ASN A 192 6.57 -8.71 -11.66
N PHE A 193 6.96 -8.04 -10.58
CA PHE A 193 7.29 -6.63 -10.60
C PHE A 193 8.82 -6.42 -10.66
N LEU A 194 9.55 -6.99 -9.71
CA LEU A 194 11.01 -6.86 -9.62
C LEU A 194 11.77 -7.77 -10.60
N SER A 195 11.14 -8.84 -11.08
CA SER A 195 11.70 -9.78 -12.06
C SER A 195 11.67 -9.26 -13.50
N ARG A 196 10.99 -8.13 -13.76
CA ARG A 196 10.89 -7.56 -15.11
C ARG A 196 12.30 -7.13 -15.54
N PRO A 197 12.83 -7.63 -16.66
CA PRO A 197 14.14 -7.21 -17.14
C PRO A 197 14.10 -5.70 -17.38
N ASN A 198 14.96 -4.99 -16.66
CA ASN A 198 15.10 -3.55 -16.72
C ASN A 198 15.23 -3.07 -18.17
N ARG A 199 14.32 -2.19 -18.60
CA ARG A 199 14.62 -1.29 -19.72
C ARG A 199 15.56 -0.18 -19.22
N GLY A 200 16.81 -0.54 -18.95
CA GLY A 200 17.90 0.44 -18.82
C GLY A 200 18.56 0.57 -17.44
N TRP A 201 18.99 -0.53 -16.82
CA TRP A 201 19.96 -0.44 -15.71
C TRP A 201 21.23 -1.15 -16.17
N SER A 202 22.25 -0.35 -16.49
CA SER A 202 23.62 -0.84 -16.58
C SER A 202 24.18 -0.85 -15.16
N LEU A 203 24.71 -2.01 -14.75
CA LEU A 203 25.60 -2.13 -13.59
C LEU A 203 26.89 -1.32 -13.82
#